data_AF-A3MUN5-F1
#
_entry.id   AF-A3MUN5-F1
#
_cell.length_a   1.000
_cell.length_b   1.000
_cell.length_c   1.000
_cell.angle_alpha   90.00
_cell.angle_beta   90.00
_cell.angle_gamma   90.00
#
_symmetry.space_group_name_H-M   'P 1'
#
loop_
_entity.id
_entity.type
_entity.pdbx_description
1 polymer ?
#
loop_
_entity_poly.entity_id
_entity_poly.type
_entity_poly.pdbx_seq_one_letter_code
_entity_poly.pdbx_strand_id
1 'polypeptide(L)'
;MLCISLGECIESIRPKYVIAISSPLGGLGLLELARGVKVVASTSGPVFNKLAVLEAVDNYSADVRYAPRLHTAVYKLVGERTCYAAGPPLVKSTVAGHSTAIAVYTCGEIEDKGIFGVGKPIELYTSDVLGGGSDGRDYDVVVRLRSLKVEGSDEEEVADRIIRSGVVKGEDLDAVADQIWRLVSRWRNRSVVLFKDPTTKLGITIPLIYYAVKVAATGQDCGGKCIKTTTKLLERALRMVPQSKVHEEWATALREPQMRRQIEESPYIPALLLLTGKVDVEVEGGVKLYKLRG
;
A
#
# COMPACT_ATOMS: atom_id res chain seq x y z
N MET A 1 17.58 30.83 0.95
CA MET A 1 18.49 29.66 1.13
C MET A 1 18.27 28.72 -0.05
N LEU A 2 19.33 28.07 -0.55
CA LEU A 2 19.22 27.06 -1.62
C LEU A 2 19.60 25.70 -1.02
N CYS A 3 18.81 24.67 -1.34
CA CYS A 3 19.13 23.27 -1.06
C CYS A 3 19.29 22.52 -2.39
N ILE A 4 20.21 21.58 -2.48
CA ILE A 4 20.37 20.63 -3.59
C ILE A 4 19.26 19.57 -3.60
N SER A 5 18.55 19.40 -2.49
CA SER A 5 17.47 18.42 -2.37
C SER A 5 16.43 18.78 -1.31
N LEU A 6 15.29 18.11 -1.35
CA LEU A 6 14.30 18.23 -0.28
C LEU A 6 14.83 17.61 1.02
N GLY A 7 15.65 16.56 0.94
CA GLY A 7 16.34 15.96 2.08
C GLY A 7 17.23 16.96 2.81
N GLU A 8 18.09 17.70 2.09
CA GLU A 8 18.98 18.71 2.68
C GLU A 8 18.18 19.85 3.34
N CYS A 9 17.10 20.29 2.69
CA CYS A 9 16.18 21.27 3.27
C CYS A 9 15.56 20.75 4.58
N ILE A 10 15.18 19.47 4.65
CA ILE A 10 14.63 18.86 5.85
C ILE A 10 15.68 18.74 6.95
N GLU A 11 16.90 18.33 6.64
CA GLU A 11 18.00 18.26 7.61
C GLU A 11 18.32 19.62 8.21
N SER A 12 18.31 20.66 7.37
CA SER A 12 18.63 22.04 7.76
C SER A 12 17.50 22.72 8.54
N ILE A 13 16.25 22.52 8.13
CA ILE A 13 15.07 23.19 8.70
C ILE A 13 14.47 22.40 9.87
N ARG A 14 14.65 21.06 9.87
CA ARG A 14 14.07 20.11 10.83
C ARG A 14 12.55 20.27 11.02
N PRO A 15 11.75 20.22 9.93
CA PRO A 15 10.31 20.32 10.05
C PRO A 15 9.70 19.11 10.78
N LYS A 16 8.59 19.35 11.48
CA LYS A 16 7.73 18.29 12.04
C LYS A 16 6.93 17.58 10.95
N TYR A 17 6.51 18.31 9.92
CA TYR A 17 5.83 17.75 8.75
C TYR A 17 6.03 18.62 7.50
N VAL A 18 5.83 18.02 6.34
CA VAL A 18 5.94 18.68 5.03
C VAL A 18 4.58 18.64 4.32
N ILE A 19 4.13 19.78 3.82
CA ILE A 19 3.01 19.84 2.87
C ILE A 19 3.56 20.09 1.47
N ALA A 20 3.29 19.20 0.52
CA ALA A 20 3.77 19.26 -0.84
C ALA A 20 2.60 19.44 -1.82
N ILE A 21 2.62 20.50 -2.61
CA ILE A 21 1.81 20.60 -3.83
C ILE A 21 2.72 20.21 -4.98
N SER A 22 2.31 19.24 -5.79
CA SER A 22 3.14 18.75 -6.90
C SER A 22 2.30 18.31 -8.08
N SER A 23 2.66 18.77 -9.28
CA SER A 23 2.07 18.33 -10.54
C SER A 23 3.17 18.26 -11.62
N PRO A 24 3.58 17.07 -12.10
CA PRO A 24 3.13 15.72 -11.70
C PRO A 24 3.48 15.30 -10.25
N LEU A 25 2.95 14.18 -9.78
CA LEU A 25 3.36 13.55 -8.51
C LEU A 25 4.05 12.22 -8.78
N GLY A 26 5.29 12.07 -8.30
CA GLY A 26 6.04 10.81 -8.34
C GLY A 26 5.92 10.04 -7.04
N GLY A 27 5.21 8.91 -7.06
CA GLY A 27 4.99 8.05 -5.89
C GLY A 27 6.26 7.54 -5.22
N LEU A 28 7.34 7.31 -5.97
CA LEU A 28 8.63 6.96 -5.38
C LEU A 28 9.28 8.11 -4.60
N GLY A 29 9.11 9.35 -5.06
CA GLY A 29 9.57 10.53 -4.34
C GLY A 29 8.76 10.74 -3.08
N LEU A 30 7.43 10.62 -3.17
CA LEU A 30 6.55 10.69 -2.02
C LEU A 30 6.89 9.62 -0.97
N LEU A 31 7.06 8.36 -1.38
CA LEU A 31 7.42 7.27 -0.48
C LEU A 31 8.76 7.51 0.22
N GLU A 32 9.76 7.98 -0.52
CA GLU A 32 11.07 8.32 0.04
C GLU A 32 10.97 9.46 1.06
N LEU A 33 10.19 10.49 0.74
CA LEU A 33 9.96 11.61 1.66
C LEU A 33 9.22 11.15 2.94
N ALA A 34 8.17 10.33 2.78
CA ALA A 34 7.33 9.87 3.87
C ALA A 34 8.08 8.96 4.87
N ARG A 35 9.17 8.31 4.45
CA ARG A 35 10.06 7.54 5.34
C ARG A 35 10.78 8.42 6.37
N GLY A 36 11.10 9.66 6.01
CA GLY A 36 11.88 10.56 6.85
C GLY A 36 11.04 11.57 7.63
N VAL A 37 9.86 11.95 7.12
CA VAL A 37 9.02 13.00 7.70
C VAL A 37 7.54 12.75 7.41
N LYS A 38 6.65 13.25 8.27
CA LYS A 38 5.21 13.22 8.00
C LYS A 38 4.89 14.08 6.77
N VAL A 39 4.12 13.54 5.82
CA VAL A 39 3.80 14.21 4.55
C VAL A 39 2.30 14.39 4.35
N VAL A 40 1.91 15.57 3.91
CA VAL A 40 0.63 15.83 3.25
C VAL A 40 0.93 16.25 1.81
N ALA A 41 0.38 15.56 0.82
CA ALA A 41 0.62 15.83 -0.59
C ALA A 41 -0.68 16.16 -1.31
N SER A 42 -0.66 17.15 -2.20
CA SER A 42 -1.76 17.49 -3.08
C SER A 42 -1.28 17.55 -4.52
N THR A 43 -2.04 16.95 -5.45
CA THR A 43 -1.67 16.91 -6.87
C THR A 43 -2.89 17.16 -7.76
N SER A 44 -2.65 17.73 -8.94
CA SER A 44 -3.65 17.88 -10.00
C SER A 44 -3.29 17.17 -11.31
N GLY A 45 -2.06 16.68 -11.40
CA GLY A 45 -1.46 16.16 -12.63
C GLY A 45 -1.24 14.66 -12.58
N PRO A 46 -0.51 14.11 -13.56
CA PRO A 46 -0.32 12.68 -13.64
C PRO A 46 0.41 12.13 -12.41
N VAL A 47 -0.05 10.98 -11.91
CA VAL A 47 0.53 10.29 -10.76
C VAL A 47 1.29 9.06 -11.22
N PHE A 48 2.61 9.10 -11.09
CA PHE A 48 3.50 7.99 -11.46
C PHE A 48 3.75 7.09 -10.26
N ASN A 49 3.81 5.76 -10.46
CA ASN A 49 4.00 4.78 -9.39
C ASN A 49 2.93 4.91 -8.30
N LYS A 50 1.66 4.84 -8.69
CA LYS A 50 0.50 4.95 -7.79
C LYS A 50 0.52 3.92 -6.66
N LEU A 51 1.03 2.71 -6.91
CA LEU A 51 1.20 1.72 -5.83
C LEU A 51 2.22 2.16 -4.77
N ALA A 52 3.26 2.91 -5.15
CA ALA A 52 4.18 3.50 -4.19
C ALA A 52 3.53 4.65 -3.39
N VAL A 53 2.55 5.34 -3.97
CA VAL A 53 1.71 6.30 -3.23
C VAL A 53 0.90 5.58 -2.15
N LEU A 54 0.22 4.48 -2.50
CA LEU A 54 -0.52 3.68 -1.54
C LEU A 54 0.39 3.11 -0.44
N GLU A 55 1.59 2.64 -0.80
CA GLU A 55 2.60 2.18 0.16
C GLU A 55 2.98 3.27 1.16
N ALA A 56 3.07 4.53 0.71
CA ALA A 56 3.36 5.68 1.56
C ALA A 56 2.21 5.99 2.54
N VAL A 57 0.96 5.87 2.06
CA VAL A 57 -0.25 6.02 2.90
C VAL A 57 -0.28 4.93 3.98
N ASP A 58 -0.10 3.66 3.57
CA ASP A 58 -0.25 2.51 4.45
C ASP A 58 0.84 2.47 5.54
N ASN A 59 2.10 2.73 5.19
CA ASN A 59 3.23 2.50 6.10
C ASN A 59 3.66 3.75 6.86
N TYR A 60 3.40 4.94 6.31
CA TYR A 60 3.91 6.21 6.85
C TYR A 60 2.81 7.24 7.08
N SER A 61 1.54 6.85 6.93
CA SER A 61 0.37 7.71 7.16
C SER A 61 0.44 9.02 6.36
N ALA A 62 1.00 8.97 5.14
CA ALA A 62 0.97 10.10 4.23
C ALA A 62 -0.48 10.41 3.85
N ASP A 63 -0.88 11.69 3.90
CA ASP A 63 -2.18 12.15 3.41
C ASP A 63 -2.02 12.63 1.96
N VAL A 64 -2.57 11.91 1.00
CA VAL A 64 -2.39 12.21 -0.42
C VAL A 64 -3.73 12.54 -1.06
N ARG A 65 -3.83 13.74 -1.60
CA ARG A 65 -5.07 14.29 -2.15
C ARG A 65 -4.93 14.63 -3.62
N TYR A 66 -6.00 14.36 -4.37
CA TYR A 66 -6.16 14.86 -5.72
C TYR A 66 -7.07 16.10 -5.70
N ALA A 67 -6.53 17.20 -6.19
CA ALA A 67 -7.17 18.51 -6.29
C ALA A 67 -6.98 19.05 -7.71
N PRO A 68 -8.04 19.15 -8.52
CA PRO A 68 -7.93 19.67 -9.88
C PRO A 68 -7.45 21.13 -9.87
N ARG A 69 -6.67 21.52 -10.90
CA ARG A 69 -6.17 22.89 -11.16
C ARG A 69 -4.99 23.40 -10.30
N LEU A 70 -4.20 22.51 -9.69
CA LEU A 70 -2.92 22.85 -9.04
C LEU A 70 -1.73 22.67 -9.99
N HIS A 71 -1.30 23.71 -10.71
CA HIS A 71 -0.21 23.62 -11.70
C HIS A 71 1.17 24.01 -11.15
N THR A 72 1.47 23.66 -9.89
CA THR A 72 2.69 24.12 -9.22
C THR A 72 3.41 23.00 -8.45
N ALA A 73 4.67 23.25 -8.12
CA ALA A 73 5.53 22.39 -7.31
C ALA A 73 6.09 23.22 -6.14
N VAL A 74 5.38 23.21 -5.02
CA VAL A 74 5.68 24.03 -3.83
C VAL A 74 5.66 23.15 -2.59
N TYR A 75 6.60 23.40 -1.69
CA TYR A 75 6.78 22.69 -0.44
C TYR A 75 6.66 23.67 0.73
N LYS A 76 5.83 23.32 1.70
CA LYS A 76 5.71 24.02 2.98
C LYS A 76 6.29 23.10 4.05
N LEU A 77 7.43 23.49 4.62
CA LEU A 77 8.13 22.78 5.68
C LEU A 77 7.70 23.39 7.03
N VAL A 78 6.95 22.64 7.82
CA VAL A 78 6.34 23.14 9.07
C VAL A 78 7.06 22.58 10.29
N GLY A 79 7.69 23.45 11.07
CA GLY A 79 8.38 23.11 12.33
C GLY A 79 8.21 24.22 13.37
N GLU A 80 9.29 24.56 14.07
CA GLU A 80 9.33 25.76 14.94
C GLU A 80 9.11 27.04 14.14
N ARG A 81 9.60 27.05 12.90
CA ARG A 81 9.30 28.04 11.87
C ARG A 81 8.67 27.36 10.66
N THR A 82 7.81 28.08 9.95
CA THR A 82 7.24 27.62 8.69
C THR A 82 8.09 28.16 7.55
N CYS A 83 8.65 27.29 6.72
CA CYS A 83 9.40 27.68 5.54
C CYS A 83 8.68 27.28 4.26
N TYR A 84 8.69 28.15 3.26
CA TYR A 84 8.17 27.87 1.93
C TYR A 84 9.33 27.73 0.95
N ALA A 85 9.26 26.65 0.19
CA ALA A 85 10.22 26.31 -0.82
C ALA A 85 9.52 25.96 -2.13
N ALA A 86 10.17 26.19 -3.26
CA ALA A 86 9.71 25.66 -4.54
C ALA A 86 10.89 25.11 -5.31
N GLY A 87 10.55 24.24 -6.24
CA GLY A 87 11.51 23.48 -7.00
C GLY A 87 10.78 22.64 -8.03
N PRO A 88 11.44 21.59 -8.55
CA PRO A 88 10.82 20.67 -9.47
C PRO A 88 9.73 19.83 -8.79
N PRO A 89 8.88 19.13 -9.56
CA PRO A 89 7.89 18.21 -9.01
C PRO A 89 8.47 17.20 -8.01
N LEU A 90 7.65 16.74 -7.07
CA LEU A 90 7.97 15.71 -6.09
C LEU A 90 8.17 14.36 -6.78
N VAL A 91 9.41 14.09 -7.17
CA VAL A 91 9.89 12.82 -7.73
C VAL A 91 11.13 12.38 -6.95
N LYS A 92 11.57 11.13 -7.16
CA LYS A 92 12.69 10.55 -6.40
C LYS A 92 13.97 11.39 -6.48
N SER A 93 14.29 11.96 -7.65
CA SER A 93 15.48 12.81 -7.83
C SER A 93 15.41 14.11 -7.03
N THR A 94 14.22 14.72 -6.88
CA THR A 94 14.01 15.95 -6.09
C THR A 94 14.24 15.70 -4.60
N VAL A 95 13.85 14.52 -4.11
CA VAL A 95 14.03 14.15 -2.71
C VAL A 95 15.49 13.79 -2.43
N ALA A 96 16.13 13.00 -3.30
CA ALA A 96 17.48 12.47 -3.10
C ALA A 96 18.61 13.41 -3.57
N GLY A 97 18.33 14.45 -4.35
CA GLY A 97 19.31 15.49 -4.71
C GLY A 97 20.19 15.21 -5.92
N HIS A 98 19.70 14.43 -6.90
CA HIS A 98 20.56 13.99 -8.00
C HIS A 98 20.67 14.97 -9.18
N SER A 99 19.76 15.94 -9.35
CA SER A 99 19.79 16.92 -10.47
C SER A 99 18.85 18.12 -10.28
N THR A 100 18.64 18.58 -9.05
CA THR A 100 17.60 19.57 -8.74
C THR A 100 18.10 20.61 -7.75
N ALA A 101 17.53 21.81 -7.77
CA ALA A 101 17.72 22.79 -6.71
C ALA A 101 16.35 23.20 -6.16
N ILE A 102 16.28 23.36 -4.85
CA ILE A 102 15.11 23.83 -4.13
C ILE A 102 15.44 25.19 -3.55
N ALA A 103 14.66 26.19 -3.92
CA ALA A 103 14.79 27.54 -3.39
C ALA A 103 13.83 27.74 -2.23
N VAL A 104 14.38 28.02 -1.05
CA VAL A 104 13.61 28.44 0.13
C VAL A 104 13.47 29.95 0.08
N TYR A 105 12.25 30.41 -0.21
CA TYR A 105 11.95 31.83 -0.44
C TYR A 105 11.71 32.60 0.85
N THR A 106 11.18 31.93 1.87
CA THR A 106 10.79 32.60 3.12
C THR A 106 10.61 31.58 4.24
N CYS A 107 10.93 32.00 5.46
CA CYS A 107 10.73 31.24 6.68
C CYS A 107 9.99 32.14 7.69
N GLY A 108 8.67 32.24 7.51
CA GLY A 108 7.77 33.06 8.32
C GLY A 108 6.32 32.65 8.08
N GLU A 109 5.41 33.16 8.91
CA GLU A 109 3.97 32.96 8.69
C GLU A 109 3.53 33.75 7.45
N ILE A 110 2.89 33.03 6.52
CA ILE A 110 2.29 33.59 5.31
C ILE A 110 0.87 33.09 5.26
N GLU A 111 -0.08 33.98 5.00
CA GLU A 111 -1.45 33.62 4.64
C GLU A 111 -1.44 32.86 3.31
N ASP A 112 -1.63 31.55 3.39
CA ASP A 112 -1.58 30.65 2.24
C ASP A 112 -2.95 30.43 1.58
N LYS A 113 -3.97 31.26 1.92
CA LYS A 113 -5.34 31.23 1.38
C LYS A 113 -5.97 29.83 1.27
N GLY A 114 -5.49 28.86 2.04
CA GLY A 114 -5.95 27.47 1.99
C GLY A 114 -5.54 26.69 0.74
N ILE A 115 -4.50 27.09 -0.01
CA ILE A 115 -4.05 26.33 -1.19
C ILE A 115 -3.47 24.95 -0.81
N PHE A 116 -2.97 24.80 0.41
CA PHE A 116 -2.38 23.58 0.93
C PHE A 116 -3.47 22.75 1.65
N GLY A 117 -3.76 21.54 1.12
CA GLY A 117 -4.72 20.61 1.73
C GLY A 117 -6.08 20.50 1.03
N VAL A 118 -6.27 21.17 -0.12
CA VAL A 118 -7.46 21.00 -0.96
C VAL A 118 -7.47 19.61 -1.60
N GLY A 119 -8.67 19.09 -1.88
CA GLY A 119 -8.86 17.88 -2.67
C GLY A 119 -9.47 16.73 -1.90
N LYS A 120 -9.68 15.62 -2.61
CA LYS A 120 -10.19 14.36 -2.02
C LYS A 120 -9.07 13.33 -1.95
N PRO A 121 -9.14 12.34 -1.04
CA PRO A 121 -8.16 11.26 -0.99
C PRO A 121 -7.91 10.63 -2.36
N ILE A 122 -6.65 10.38 -2.68
CA ILE A 122 -6.25 9.90 -4.01
C ILE A 122 -6.91 8.56 -4.36
N GLU A 123 -7.15 7.72 -3.35
CA GLU A 123 -7.80 6.41 -3.46
C GLU A 123 -9.26 6.50 -3.93
N LEU A 124 -9.87 7.69 -4.00
CA LEU A 124 -11.23 7.84 -4.55
C LEU A 124 -11.26 8.00 -6.07
N TYR A 125 -10.09 8.03 -6.72
CA TYR A 125 -9.97 8.25 -8.16
C TYR A 125 -9.37 7.05 -8.86
N THR A 126 -9.83 6.76 -10.07
CA THR A 126 -9.26 5.71 -10.92
C THR A 126 -7.98 6.17 -11.58
N SER A 127 -7.21 5.20 -12.08
CA SER A 127 -5.98 5.46 -12.80
C SER A 127 -6.18 6.31 -14.05
N ASP A 128 -7.35 6.27 -14.69
CA ASP A 128 -7.71 7.12 -15.84
C ASP A 128 -7.76 8.60 -15.46
N VAL A 129 -8.32 8.94 -14.29
CA VAL A 129 -8.37 10.33 -13.79
C VAL A 129 -6.99 10.78 -13.33
N LEU A 130 -6.27 9.90 -12.63
CA LEU A 130 -4.94 10.20 -12.10
C LEU A 130 -3.86 10.25 -13.19
N GLY A 131 -4.08 9.65 -14.35
CA GLY A 131 -3.17 9.59 -15.49
C GLY A 131 -1.80 8.96 -15.20
N GLY A 132 -0.97 8.80 -16.24
CA GLY A 132 0.44 8.38 -16.14
C GLY A 132 0.70 6.95 -15.62
N GLY A 133 1.95 6.49 -15.75
CA GLY A 133 2.44 5.25 -15.13
C GLY A 133 1.93 3.93 -15.74
N SER A 134 2.70 2.85 -15.55
CA SER A 134 2.37 1.49 -16.04
C SER A 134 1.70 0.60 -15.00
N ASP A 135 1.42 1.15 -13.82
CA ASP A 135 0.79 0.48 -12.69
C ASP A 135 -0.70 0.85 -12.52
N GLY A 136 -1.29 1.58 -13.48
CA GLY A 136 -2.68 2.04 -13.41
C GLY A 136 -3.71 0.93 -13.24
N ARG A 137 -3.66 -0.10 -14.09
CA ARG A 137 -4.57 -1.27 -13.97
C ARG A 137 -4.42 -1.98 -12.63
N ASP A 138 -3.20 -2.16 -12.16
CA ASP A 138 -2.91 -2.84 -10.90
C ASP A 138 -3.39 -1.99 -9.72
N TYR A 139 -3.19 -0.66 -9.77
CA TYR A 139 -3.71 0.31 -8.81
C TYR A 139 -5.23 0.28 -8.70
N ASP A 140 -5.95 0.26 -9.83
CA ASP A 140 -7.42 0.24 -9.83
C ASP A 140 -7.97 -1.00 -9.13
N VAL A 141 -7.33 -2.16 -9.34
CA VAL A 141 -7.70 -3.40 -8.63
C VAL A 141 -7.50 -3.23 -7.13
N VAL A 142 -6.34 -2.71 -6.70
CA VAL A 142 -6.04 -2.53 -5.27
C VAL A 142 -7.04 -1.58 -4.61
N VAL A 143 -7.27 -0.41 -5.19
CA VAL A 143 -8.21 0.58 -4.62
C VAL A 143 -9.63 0.02 -4.54
N ARG A 144 -10.07 -0.69 -5.59
CA ARG A 144 -11.38 -1.32 -5.59
C ARG A 144 -11.49 -2.40 -4.51
N LEU A 145 -10.50 -3.28 -4.38
CA LEU A 145 -10.45 -4.30 -3.32
C LEU A 145 -10.53 -3.66 -1.93
N ARG A 146 -9.77 -2.58 -1.68
CA ARG A 146 -9.82 -1.81 -0.42
C ARG A 146 -11.19 -1.21 -0.12
N SER A 147 -11.93 -0.82 -1.15
CA SER A 147 -13.25 -0.21 -1.00
C SER A 147 -14.37 -1.22 -0.73
N LEU A 148 -14.13 -2.52 -0.94
CA LEU A 148 -15.13 -3.55 -0.73
C LEU A 148 -15.44 -3.71 0.75
N LYS A 149 -16.74 -3.85 1.04
CA LYS A 149 -17.24 -4.34 2.32
C LYS A 149 -17.80 -5.73 2.09
N VAL A 150 -16.97 -6.74 2.37
CA VAL A 150 -17.36 -8.14 2.26
C VAL A 150 -17.53 -8.69 3.66
N GLU A 151 -18.73 -9.16 3.96
CA GLU A 151 -19.02 -10.00 5.12
C GLU A 151 -19.15 -11.44 4.62
N GLY A 152 -18.70 -12.42 5.40
CA GLY A 152 -18.85 -13.84 5.08
C GLY A 152 -18.44 -14.71 6.26
N SER A 153 -19.02 -15.90 6.35
CA SER A 153 -18.72 -16.86 7.43
C SER A 153 -17.54 -17.78 7.14
N ASP A 154 -17.19 -17.97 5.86
CA ASP A 154 -16.11 -18.83 5.41
C ASP A 154 -15.35 -18.24 4.21
N GLU A 155 -14.18 -18.81 3.91
CA GLU A 155 -13.29 -18.32 2.86
C GLU A 155 -13.85 -18.45 1.44
N GLU A 156 -14.69 -19.45 1.15
CA GLU A 156 -15.28 -19.63 -0.18
C GLU A 156 -16.33 -18.57 -0.45
N GLU A 157 -17.19 -18.30 0.54
CA GLU A 157 -18.20 -17.25 0.47
C GLU A 157 -17.55 -15.88 0.30
N VAL A 158 -16.49 -15.59 1.07
CA VAL A 158 -15.75 -14.32 0.94
C VAL A 158 -15.10 -14.22 -0.45
N ALA A 159 -14.49 -15.29 -0.96
CA ALA A 159 -13.89 -15.29 -2.30
C ALA A 159 -14.94 -15.05 -3.39
N ASP A 160 -16.06 -15.78 -3.37
CA ASP A 160 -17.17 -15.63 -4.33
C ASP A 160 -17.75 -14.22 -4.31
N ARG A 161 -17.95 -13.61 -3.12
CA ARG A 161 -18.40 -12.22 -3.00
C ARG A 161 -17.41 -11.23 -3.61
N ILE A 162 -16.10 -11.44 -3.43
CA ILE A 162 -15.07 -10.60 -4.07
C ILE A 162 -15.13 -10.76 -5.60
N ILE A 163 -15.30 -11.98 -6.12
CA ILE A 163 -15.44 -12.22 -7.56
C ILE A 163 -16.67 -11.50 -8.12
N ARG A 164 -17.84 -11.70 -7.50
CA ARG A 164 -19.12 -11.10 -7.94
C ARG A 164 -19.15 -9.58 -7.84
N SER A 165 -18.29 -8.98 -7.01
CA SER A 165 -18.16 -7.52 -6.93
C SER A 165 -17.59 -6.89 -8.21
N GLY A 166 -17.02 -7.69 -9.14
CA GLY A 166 -16.48 -7.21 -10.41
C GLY A 166 -15.20 -6.36 -10.28
N VAL A 167 -14.53 -6.42 -9.13
CA VAL A 167 -13.27 -5.70 -8.89
C VAL A 167 -12.18 -6.18 -9.85
N VAL A 168 -12.15 -7.48 -10.10
CA VAL A 168 -11.28 -8.10 -11.10
C VAL A 168 -12.14 -8.38 -12.33
N LYS A 169 -11.75 -7.84 -13.49
CA LYS A 169 -12.48 -8.07 -14.74
C LYS A 169 -12.17 -9.47 -15.25
N GLY A 170 -13.16 -10.36 -15.21
CA GLY A 170 -13.09 -11.72 -15.74
C GLY A 170 -14.48 -12.34 -15.75
N GLU A 171 -14.75 -13.20 -16.75
CA GLU A 171 -16.02 -13.93 -16.86
C GLU A 171 -15.97 -15.28 -16.12
N ASP A 172 -14.77 -15.76 -15.76
CA ASP A 172 -14.51 -17.00 -15.03
C ASP A 172 -13.49 -16.83 -13.88
N LEU A 173 -13.41 -17.86 -13.05
CA LEU A 173 -12.52 -17.92 -11.87
C LEU A 173 -11.04 -17.88 -12.26
N ASP A 174 -10.68 -18.46 -13.40
CA ASP A 174 -9.29 -18.56 -13.84
C ASP A 174 -8.74 -17.20 -14.27
N ALA A 175 -9.54 -16.37 -14.96
CA ALA A 175 -9.17 -15.00 -15.29
C ALA A 175 -8.96 -14.14 -14.03
N VAL A 176 -9.79 -14.33 -13.00
CA VAL A 176 -9.62 -13.65 -11.71
C VAL A 176 -8.32 -14.10 -11.04
N ALA A 177 -8.10 -15.42 -10.97
CA ALA A 177 -6.90 -16.03 -10.39
C ALA A 177 -5.62 -15.52 -11.05
N ASP A 178 -5.57 -15.51 -12.38
CA ASP A 178 -4.43 -15.03 -13.15
C ASP A 178 -4.16 -13.55 -12.92
N GLN A 179 -5.21 -12.72 -12.86
CA GLN A 179 -5.04 -11.29 -12.62
C GLN A 179 -4.54 -11.00 -11.21
N ILE A 180 -5.09 -11.66 -10.18
CA ILE A 180 -4.63 -11.52 -8.80
C ILE A 180 -3.20 -12.04 -8.65
N TRP A 181 -2.88 -13.21 -9.21
CA TRP A 181 -1.54 -13.77 -9.15
C TRP A 181 -0.51 -12.86 -9.84
N ARG A 182 -0.86 -12.32 -11.02
CA ARG A 182 -0.01 -11.37 -11.75
C ARG A 182 0.25 -10.11 -10.92
N LEU A 183 -0.79 -9.56 -10.29
CA LEU A 183 -0.69 -8.40 -9.40
C LEU A 183 0.31 -8.68 -8.27
N VAL A 184 0.12 -9.77 -7.52
CA VAL A 184 0.95 -10.04 -6.34
C VAL A 184 2.38 -10.43 -6.70
N SER A 185 2.58 -11.14 -7.81
CA SER A 185 3.91 -11.55 -8.29
C SER A 185 4.73 -10.35 -8.80
N ARG A 186 4.09 -9.45 -9.57
CA ARG A 186 4.72 -8.24 -10.11
C ARG A 186 5.16 -7.29 -9.00
N TRP A 187 4.34 -7.14 -7.96
CA TRP A 187 4.53 -6.14 -6.91
C TRP A 187 4.91 -6.72 -5.55
N ARG A 188 5.46 -7.95 -5.51
CA ARG A 188 5.89 -8.68 -4.30
C ARG A 188 6.85 -7.93 -3.35
N ASN A 189 7.45 -6.84 -3.80
CA ASN A 189 8.38 -6.01 -3.02
C ASN A 189 7.76 -4.68 -2.56
N ARG A 190 6.45 -4.49 -2.76
CA ARG A 190 5.70 -3.29 -2.36
C ARG A 190 4.79 -3.64 -1.20
N SER A 191 4.99 -3.03 -0.04
CA SER A 191 4.22 -3.29 1.18
C SER A 191 2.87 -2.57 1.17
N VAL A 192 2.14 -2.73 0.06
CA VAL A 192 0.83 -2.13 -0.19
C VAL A 192 -0.24 -3.07 0.35
N VAL A 193 -1.17 -2.53 1.14
CA VAL A 193 -2.35 -3.25 1.62
C VAL A 193 -3.29 -3.54 0.45
N LEU A 194 -3.60 -4.81 0.19
CA LEU A 194 -4.61 -5.20 -0.79
C LEU A 194 -6.01 -5.09 -0.22
N PHE A 195 -6.16 -5.53 1.02
CA PHE A 195 -7.45 -5.72 1.66
C PHE A 195 -7.28 -5.56 3.17
N LYS A 196 -8.26 -4.93 3.83
CA LYS A 196 -8.26 -4.80 5.28
C LYS A 196 -9.16 -5.89 5.87
N ASP A 197 -8.58 -6.80 6.65
CA ASP A 197 -9.31 -7.87 7.30
C ASP A 197 -10.32 -7.29 8.32
N PRO A 198 -11.64 -7.46 8.13
CA PRO A 198 -12.65 -6.97 9.04
C PRO A 198 -12.60 -7.62 10.44
N THR A 199 -12.09 -8.85 10.56
CA THR A 199 -12.01 -9.60 11.82
C THR A 199 -10.84 -9.09 12.66
N THR A 200 -9.65 -9.04 12.07
CA THR A 200 -8.41 -8.67 12.79
C THR A 200 -8.10 -7.18 12.73
N LYS A 201 -8.75 -6.42 11.83
CA LYS A 201 -8.48 -5.02 11.48
C LYS A 201 -7.09 -4.77 10.87
N LEU A 202 -6.32 -5.82 10.58
CA LEU A 202 -4.99 -5.73 10.01
C LEU A 202 -5.04 -5.63 8.48
N GLY A 203 -4.04 -4.96 7.89
CA GLY A 203 -3.92 -4.83 6.43
C GLY A 203 -3.23 -6.04 5.82
N ILE A 204 -3.92 -6.80 4.97
CA ILE A 204 -3.34 -7.90 4.21
C ILE A 204 -2.61 -7.32 3.00
N THR A 205 -1.30 -7.46 2.95
CA THR A 205 -0.45 -6.81 1.92
C THR A 205 -0.18 -7.70 0.72
N ILE A 206 0.23 -7.09 -0.40
CA ILE A 206 0.70 -7.79 -1.61
C ILE A 206 1.78 -8.85 -1.28
N PRO A 207 2.87 -8.50 -0.56
CA PRO A 207 3.93 -9.46 -0.29
C PRO A 207 3.46 -10.59 0.62
N LEU A 208 2.57 -10.32 1.57
CA LEU A 208 2.05 -11.34 2.48
C LEU A 208 1.35 -12.46 1.71
N ILE A 209 0.51 -12.13 0.73
CA ILE A 209 -0.14 -13.11 -0.15
C ILE A 209 0.88 -13.86 -1.00
N TYR A 210 1.78 -13.14 -1.68
CA TYR A 210 2.79 -13.76 -2.54
C TYR A 210 3.67 -14.77 -1.79
N TYR A 211 4.18 -14.39 -0.62
CA TYR A 211 5.07 -15.24 0.17
C TYR A 211 4.30 -16.33 0.92
N ALA A 212 3.04 -16.14 1.29
CA ALA A 212 2.19 -17.22 1.80
C ALA A 212 2.03 -18.35 0.77
N VAL A 213 1.79 -18.02 -0.51
CA VAL A 213 1.78 -19.03 -1.60
C VAL A 213 3.12 -19.76 -1.70
N LYS A 214 4.24 -19.04 -1.60
CA LYS A 214 5.58 -19.66 -1.62
C LYS A 214 5.80 -20.60 -0.44
N VAL A 215 5.36 -20.21 0.75
CA VAL A 215 5.45 -21.04 1.96
C VAL A 215 4.60 -22.29 1.83
N ALA A 216 3.37 -22.20 1.31
CA ALA A 216 2.52 -23.36 1.03
C ALA A 216 3.20 -24.35 0.05
N ALA A 217 3.83 -23.83 -1.00
CA ALA A 217 4.56 -24.65 -1.99
C ALA A 217 5.75 -25.45 -1.41
N THR A 218 6.30 -25.00 -0.29
CA THR A 218 7.43 -25.64 0.40
C THR A 218 7.04 -26.23 1.75
N GLY A 219 5.75 -26.25 2.10
CA GLY A 219 5.26 -26.77 3.37
C GLY A 219 5.51 -28.27 3.52
N GLN A 220 5.62 -28.76 4.75
CA GLN A 220 5.84 -30.18 5.06
C GLN A 220 5.10 -30.60 6.36
N ASP A 221 4.00 -29.92 6.70
CA ASP A 221 3.29 -30.15 7.96
C ASP A 221 2.32 -31.36 7.90
N CYS A 222 2.22 -32.03 6.75
CA CYS A 222 1.46 -33.26 6.52
C CYS A 222 2.29 -34.25 5.69
N GLY A 223 1.73 -35.41 5.34
CA GLY A 223 2.36 -36.41 4.45
C GLY A 223 2.60 -35.94 3.00
N GLY A 224 2.67 -34.64 2.75
CA GLY A 224 2.85 -33.97 1.46
C GLY A 224 3.16 -32.47 1.65
N LYS A 225 3.13 -31.70 0.55
CA LYS A 225 3.44 -30.26 0.58
C LYS A 225 2.25 -29.45 1.13
N CYS A 226 2.20 -29.25 2.44
CA CYS A 226 1.19 -28.39 3.05
C CYS A 226 1.68 -27.67 4.32
N ILE A 227 0.91 -26.67 4.75
CA ILE A 227 1.07 -25.98 6.04
C ILE A 227 -0.20 -26.16 6.86
N LYS A 228 -0.03 -26.48 8.15
CA LYS A 228 -1.12 -26.54 9.12
C LYS A 228 -1.30 -25.16 9.75
N THR A 229 -2.52 -24.63 9.69
CA THR A 229 -2.95 -23.36 10.29
C THR A 229 -2.48 -22.07 9.59
N THR A 230 -3.30 -21.04 9.71
CA THR A 230 -3.09 -19.70 9.13
C THR A 230 -1.93 -19.00 9.80
N THR A 231 -1.81 -19.09 11.13
CA THR A 231 -0.74 -18.42 11.89
C THR A 231 0.63 -18.94 11.49
N LYS A 232 0.83 -20.25 11.32
CA LYS A 232 2.12 -20.80 10.85
C LYS A 232 2.46 -20.33 9.44
N LEU A 233 1.46 -20.26 8.55
CA LEU A 233 1.62 -19.75 7.19
C LEU A 233 2.14 -18.31 7.22
N LEU A 234 1.50 -17.45 8.01
CA LEU A 234 1.86 -16.05 8.14
C LEU A 234 3.21 -15.84 8.84
N GLU A 235 3.49 -16.57 9.92
CA GLU A 235 4.79 -16.50 10.62
C GLU A 235 5.97 -16.80 9.69
N ARG A 236 5.82 -17.79 8.80
CA ARG A 236 6.85 -18.13 7.81
C ARG A 236 6.89 -17.10 6.68
N ALA A 237 5.73 -16.64 6.19
CA ALA A 237 5.66 -15.65 5.13
C ALA A 237 6.31 -14.31 5.57
N LEU A 238 6.05 -13.87 6.80
CA LEU A 238 6.59 -12.64 7.38
C LEU A 238 8.12 -12.63 7.51
N ARG A 239 8.79 -13.79 7.46
CA ARG A 239 10.26 -13.84 7.39
C ARG A 239 10.81 -13.49 6.01
N MET A 240 9.95 -13.49 4.99
CA MET A 240 10.33 -13.28 3.58
C MET A 240 9.82 -11.95 3.01
N VAL A 241 8.81 -11.34 3.63
CA VAL A 241 8.27 -10.04 3.19
C VAL A 241 9.30 -8.91 3.41
N PRO A 242 9.27 -7.84 2.60
CA PRO A 242 10.06 -6.64 2.88
C PRO A 242 9.69 -6.03 4.24
N GLN A 243 10.63 -5.40 4.92
CA GLN A 243 10.34 -4.72 6.19
C GLN A 243 9.37 -3.55 5.97
N SER A 244 8.34 -3.48 6.82
CA SER A 244 7.30 -2.45 6.74
C SER A 244 6.53 -2.38 8.06
N LYS A 245 5.94 -1.22 8.36
CA LYS A 245 5.13 -1.02 9.57
C LYS A 245 3.94 -1.97 9.62
N VAL A 246 3.28 -2.19 8.48
CA VAL A 246 2.13 -3.12 8.39
C VAL A 246 2.56 -4.55 8.70
N HIS A 247 3.75 -4.97 8.28
CA HIS A 247 4.26 -6.32 8.59
C HIS A 247 4.69 -6.46 10.06
N GLU A 248 5.18 -5.38 10.69
CA GLU A 248 5.47 -5.34 12.12
C GLU A 248 4.18 -5.47 12.97
N GLU A 249 3.08 -4.85 12.54
CA GLU A 249 1.76 -5.00 13.15
C GLU A 249 1.31 -6.47 13.10
N TRP A 250 1.46 -7.14 11.96
CA TRP A 250 1.20 -8.59 11.83
C TRP A 250 2.10 -9.43 12.74
N ALA A 251 3.40 -9.15 12.78
CA ALA A 251 4.34 -9.89 13.62
C ALA A 251 4.02 -9.72 15.11
N THR A 252 3.53 -8.55 15.51
CA THR A 252 3.09 -8.26 16.89
C THR A 252 1.79 -8.99 17.19
N ALA A 253 0.79 -8.90 16.31
CA ALA A 253 -0.48 -9.59 16.41
C ALA A 253 -0.32 -11.11 16.57
N LEU A 254 0.62 -11.72 15.83
CA LEU A 254 0.89 -13.17 15.92
C LEU A 254 1.53 -13.58 17.26
N ARG A 255 2.08 -12.66 18.06
CA ARG A 255 2.59 -12.98 19.41
C ARG A 255 1.49 -12.97 20.47
N GLU A 256 0.36 -12.32 20.20
CA GLU A 256 -0.74 -12.17 21.16
C GLU A 256 -1.72 -13.34 21.07
N PRO A 257 -1.94 -14.12 22.16
CA PRO A 257 -2.76 -15.34 22.11
C PRO A 257 -4.21 -15.12 21.63
N GLN A 258 -4.83 -14.00 22.01
CA GLN A 258 -6.20 -13.68 21.60
C GLN A 258 -6.26 -13.38 20.10
N MET A 259 -5.32 -12.57 19.61
CA MET A 259 -5.24 -12.21 18.20
C MET A 259 -4.88 -13.40 17.32
N ARG A 260 -4.02 -14.31 17.79
CA ARG A 260 -3.75 -15.58 17.08
C ARG A 260 -5.02 -16.38 16.81
N ARG A 261 -5.93 -16.48 17.77
CA ARG A 261 -7.21 -17.18 17.59
C ARG A 261 -8.08 -16.49 16.54
N GLN A 262 -8.20 -15.16 16.61
CA GLN A 262 -8.92 -14.37 15.60
C GLN A 262 -8.33 -14.53 14.20
N ILE A 263 -7.01 -14.60 14.08
CA ILE A 263 -6.32 -14.84 12.80
C ILE A 263 -6.66 -16.22 12.24
N GLU A 264 -6.72 -17.26 13.07
CA GLU A 264 -7.10 -18.60 12.60
C GLU A 264 -8.56 -18.69 12.15
N GLU A 265 -9.46 -18.02 12.87
CA GLU A 265 -10.88 -17.97 12.57
C GLU A 265 -11.17 -17.11 11.33
N SER A 266 -10.34 -16.10 11.04
CA SER A 266 -10.53 -15.18 9.92
C SER A 266 -10.63 -15.91 8.56
N PRO A 267 -11.71 -15.69 7.78
CA PRO A 267 -11.84 -16.25 6.44
C PRO A 267 -11.09 -15.43 5.37
N TYR A 268 -10.67 -14.20 5.66
CA TYR A 268 -10.24 -13.25 4.64
C TYR A 268 -8.85 -13.54 4.04
N ILE A 269 -7.90 -14.02 4.86
CA ILE A 269 -6.59 -14.46 4.36
C ILE A 269 -6.73 -15.70 3.48
N PRO A 270 -7.40 -16.79 3.92
CA PRO A 270 -7.63 -17.95 3.05
C PRO A 270 -8.41 -17.57 1.78
N ALA A 271 -9.43 -16.72 1.86
CA ALA A 271 -10.17 -16.26 0.67
C ALA A 271 -9.25 -15.58 -0.35
N LEU A 272 -8.38 -14.66 0.09
CA LEU A 272 -7.42 -14.01 -0.81
C LEU A 272 -6.40 -14.99 -1.40
N LEU A 273 -6.05 -16.07 -0.69
CA LEU A 273 -5.20 -17.14 -1.23
C LEU A 273 -5.93 -17.99 -2.27
N LEU A 274 -7.20 -18.34 -2.03
CA LEU A 274 -8.05 -19.01 -3.03
C LEU A 274 -8.15 -18.18 -4.31
N LEU A 275 -8.33 -16.87 -4.18
CA LEU A 275 -8.39 -15.93 -5.30
C LEU A 275 -7.09 -15.84 -6.11
N THR A 276 -5.97 -16.40 -5.65
CA THR A 276 -4.76 -16.53 -6.48
C THR A 276 -4.81 -17.71 -7.45
N GLY A 277 -5.72 -18.67 -7.22
CA GLY A 277 -5.75 -19.97 -7.90
C GLY A 277 -4.49 -20.82 -7.69
N LYS A 278 -3.62 -20.47 -6.73
CA LYS A 278 -2.37 -21.20 -6.45
C LYS A 278 -2.45 -22.06 -5.19
N VAL A 279 -3.41 -21.79 -4.31
CA VAL A 279 -3.52 -22.49 -3.02
C VAL A 279 -4.92 -23.04 -2.87
N ASP A 280 -5.00 -24.31 -2.52
CA ASP A 280 -6.23 -24.95 -2.04
C ASP A 280 -6.27 -24.84 -0.51
N VAL A 281 -7.44 -24.54 0.02
CA VAL A 281 -7.72 -24.48 1.46
C VAL A 281 -8.66 -25.64 1.79
N GLU A 282 -8.16 -26.60 2.56
CA GLU A 282 -8.94 -27.75 3.02
C GLU A 282 -9.16 -27.67 4.54
N VAL A 283 -10.20 -28.32 5.05
CA VAL A 283 -10.45 -28.43 6.49
C VAL A 283 -10.33 -29.88 6.93
N GLU A 284 -9.34 -30.19 7.77
CA GLU A 284 -9.14 -31.52 8.36
C GLU A 284 -9.24 -31.41 9.88
N GLY A 285 -10.21 -32.11 10.48
CA GLY A 285 -10.40 -32.12 11.94
C GLY A 285 -10.67 -30.73 12.55
N GLY A 286 -11.30 -29.81 11.80
CA GLY A 286 -11.56 -28.44 12.22
C GLY A 286 -10.36 -27.48 12.08
N VAL A 287 -9.28 -27.91 11.42
CA VAL A 287 -8.09 -27.08 11.17
C VAL A 287 -7.92 -26.82 9.67
N LYS A 288 -7.69 -25.55 9.32
CA LYS A 288 -7.38 -25.14 7.95
C LYS A 288 -6.00 -25.65 7.51
N LEU A 289 -5.95 -26.23 6.33
CA LEU A 289 -4.77 -26.76 5.65
C LEU A 289 -4.57 -26.01 4.34
N TYR A 290 -3.33 -25.60 4.10
CA TYR A 290 -2.95 -24.87 2.88
C TYR A 290 -2.04 -25.74 2.02
N LYS A 291 -2.48 -26.04 0.80
CA LYS A 291 -1.73 -26.83 -0.19
C LYS A 291 -1.54 -26.05 -1.47
N LEU A 292 -0.46 -26.31 -2.19
CA LEU A 292 -0.33 -25.77 -3.55
C LEU A 292 -1.31 -26.50 -4.47
N ARG A 293 -2.08 -25.74 -5.25
CA ARG A 293 -2.99 -26.28 -6.26
C ARG A 293 -2.17 -26.92 -7.39
N GLY A 294 -2.50 -28.18 -7.71
CA GLY A 294 -1.83 -29.00 -8.72
C GLY A 294 -2.15 -28.61 -10.15
#